data_AF-A0A523Y9P5-F1
#
_entry.id   AF-A0A523Y9P5-F1
#
_cell.length_a   1.000
_cell.length_b   1.000
_cell.length_c   1.000
_cell.angle_alpha   90.00
_cell.angle_beta   90.00
_cell.angle_gamma   90.00
#
_symmetry.space_group_name_H-M   'P 1'
#
loop_
_entity.id
_entity.type
_entity.pdbx_description
1 polymer ?
#
loop_
_entity_poly.entity_id
_entity_poly.type
_entity_poly.pdbx_seq_one_letter_code
_entity_poly.pdbx_strand_id
1 'polypeptide(L)' 'MKKVEVVKASEVEVTPFVLQDFSANDTETIVSEPVSKKEVKSLAKALGLAYDDTHITFTKKLINAYMKKR' A
#
# COMPACT_ATOMS: atom_id res chain seq x y z
N MET A 1 -47.07 -15.15 9.67
CA MET A 1 -46.89 -14.28 10.85
C MET A 1 -45.40 -14.11 11.08
N LYS A 2 -44.84 -12.89 11.03
CA LYS A 2 -43.41 -12.66 11.26
C LYS A 2 -43.18 -12.52 12.77
N LYS A 3 -42.21 -13.25 13.32
CA LYS A 3 -41.82 -13.17 14.73
C LYS A 3 -41.05 -11.86 14.93
N VAL A 4 -41.61 -10.92 15.69
CA VAL A 4 -40.98 -9.63 16.00
C VAL A 4 -40.51 -9.69 17.44
N GLU A 5 -39.22 -9.45 17.66
CA GLU A 5 -38.60 -9.39 18.98
C GLU A 5 -38.33 -7.92 19.31
N VAL A 6 -38.92 -7.44 20.39
CA VAL A 6 -38.81 -6.03 20.82
C VAL A 6 -37.71 -5.96 21.88
N VAL A 7 -36.55 -5.43 21.50
CA VAL A 7 -35.40 -5.24 22.40
C VAL A 7 -35.42 -3.85 23.03
N LYS A 8 -34.91 -3.75 24.26
CA LYS A 8 -34.78 -2.47 24.98
C LYS A 8 -33.54 -1.73 24.50
N ALA A 9 -33.59 -0.39 24.49
CA ALA A 9 -32.45 0.43 24.06
C ALA A 9 -31.14 0.15 24.84
N SER A 10 -31.26 -0.32 26.09
CA SER A 10 -30.12 -0.71 26.94
C SER A 10 -29.45 -2.03 26.54
N GLU A 11 -30.11 -2.85 25.72
CA GLU A 11 -29.62 -4.15 25.23
C GLU A 11 -29.02 -4.05 23.82
N VAL A 12 -28.98 -2.84 23.24
CA VAL A 12 -28.43 -2.59 21.91
C VAL A 12 -27.03 -2.02 22.04
N GLU A 13 -26.02 -2.84 21.76
CA GLU A 13 -24.65 -2.37 21.59
C GLU A 13 -24.53 -1.65 20.23
N VAL A 14 -24.51 -0.32 20.27
CA VAL A 14 -24.28 0.50 19.07
C VAL A 14 -22.79 0.76 18.93
N THR A 15 -22.16 0.06 18.00
CA THR A 15 -20.79 0.39 17.57
C THR A 15 -20.85 1.60 16.64
N PRO A 16 -20.21 2.73 16.98
CA PRO A 16 -20.20 3.91 16.10
C PRO A 16 -19.53 3.56 14.77
N PHE A 17 -20.17 3.94 13.67
CA PHE A 17 -19.61 3.75 12.34
C PHE A 17 -18.54 4.80 12.09
N VAL A 18 -17.27 4.41 12.22
CA VAL A 18 -16.11 5.26 11.95
C VAL A 18 -15.75 5.11 10.47
N LEU A 19 -16.08 6.13 9.67
CA LEU A 19 -15.85 6.13 8.21
C LEU A 19 -14.38 5.87 7.86
N GLN A 20 -13.46 6.35 8.71
CA GLN A 20 -12.01 6.26 8.54
C GLN A 20 -11.49 4.82 8.58
N ASP A 21 -12.20 3.89 9.24
CA ASP A 21 -11.82 2.47 9.27
C ASP A 21 -12.14 1.76 7.94
N PHE A 22 -13.00 2.37 7.12
CA PHE A 22 -13.51 1.79 5.87
C PHE A 22 -13.15 2.63 4.63
N SER A 23 -12.60 3.83 4.82
CA SER A 23 -11.93 4.58 3.76
C SER A 23 -10.44 4.25 3.78
N ALA A 24 -9.90 3.74 2.68
CA ALA A 24 -8.46 3.78 2.48
C ALA A 24 -8.05 5.25 2.56
N ASN A 25 -7.37 5.65 3.64
CA ASN A 25 -6.72 6.94 3.66
C ASN A 25 -5.75 6.91 2.48
N ASP A 26 -6.00 7.71 1.45
CA ASP A 26 -5.14 7.94 0.27
C ASP A 26 -3.75 8.51 0.64
N THR A 27 -3.35 8.39 1.91
CA THR A 27 -2.12 8.93 2.50
C THR A 27 -1.16 7.85 2.96
N GLU A 28 -1.28 6.62 2.48
CA GLU A 28 -0.08 5.80 2.31
C GLU A 28 0.74 6.39 1.16
N THR A 29 1.28 7.58 1.41
CA THR A 29 2.49 8.03 0.74
C THR A 29 3.48 6.94 1.11
N ILE A 30 3.67 5.96 0.24
CA ILE A 30 4.67 4.91 0.43
C ILE A 30 5.96 5.68 0.67
N VAL A 31 6.39 5.73 1.93
CA VAL A 31 7.66 6.35 2.30
C VAL A 31 8.68 5.37 1.75
N SER A 32 9.00 5.53 0.47
CA SER A 32 10.03 4.75 -0.17
C SER A 32 11.33 5.16 0.52
N GLU A 33 11.78 4.35 1.46
CA GLU A 33 13.08 4.58 2.06
C GLU A 33 14.11 4.63 0.94
N PRO A 34 15.00 5.64 0.94
CA PRO A 34 15.99 5.78 -0.10
C PRO A 34 16.99 4.63 -0.01
N VAL A 35 16.87 3.65 -0.90
CA VAL A 35 17.81 2.53 -0.99
C VAL A 35 19.12 3.02 -1.60
N SER A 36 20.23 2.73 -0.93
CA SER A 36 21.56 3.11 -1.40
C SER A 36 22.00 2.25 -2.59
N LYS A 37 22.90 2.78 -3.44
CA LYS A 37 23.48 2.00 -4.55
C LYS A 37 24.21 0.73 -4.07
N LYS A 38 24.76 0.74 -2.85
CA LYS A 38 25.45 -0.42 -2.27
C LYS A 38 24.46 -1.54 -1.97
N GLU A 39 23.29 -1.21 -1.44
CA GLU A 39 22.22 -2.17 -1.16
C GLU A 39 21.60 -2.74 -2.44
N VAL A 40 21.40 -1.92 -3.47
CA VAL A 40 20.90 -2.43 -4.77
C VAL A 40 21.91 -3.41 -5.39
N LYS A 41 23.21 -3.11 -5.29
CA LYS A 41 24.26 -4.04 -5.73
C LYS A 41 24.31 -5.33 -4.92
N SER A 42 24.16 -5.25 -3.60
CA SER A 42 24.16 -6.45 -2.74
C SER A 42 22.93 -7.31 -3.00
N LEU A 43 21.76 -6.71 -3.20
CA LEU A 43 20.52 -7.40 -3.59
C LEU A 43 20.67 -8.09 -4.95
N ALA A 44 21.19 -7.40 -5.96
CA ALA A 44 21.43 -8.00 -7.27
C ALA A 44 22.36 -9.21 -7.15
N LYS A 45 23.44 -9.10 -6.36
CA LYS A 45 24.37 -10.21 -6.11
C LYS A 45 23.70 -11.38 -5.38
N ALA A 46 22.87 -11.10 -4.36
CA ALA A 46 22.14 -12.13 -3.62
C ALA A 46 21.14 -12.89 -4.52
N LEU A 47 20.57 -12.20 -5.52
CA LEU A 47 19.62 -12.77 -6.48
C LEU A 47 20.30 -13.36 -7.72
N GLY A 48 21.63 -13.31 -7.83
CA GLY A 48 22.35 -13.78 -9.02
C GLY A 48 22.09 -12.94 -10.28
N LEU A 49 21.63 -11.70 -10.12
CA LEU A 49 21.33 -10.78 -11.21
C LEU A 49 22.56 -9.94 -11.58
N ALA A 50 22.74 -9.72 -12.88
CA ALA A 50 23.75 -8.77 -13.37
C ALA A 50 23.32 -7.34 -13.01
N TYR A 51 24.18 -6.64 -12.28
CA TYR A 51 23.95 -5.23 -11.97
C TYR A 51 24.42 -4.37 -13.14
N ASP A 52 23.48 -3.69 -13.80
CA ASP A 52 23.76 -2.74 -14.88
C ASP A 52 23.05 -1.39 -14.62
N ASP A 53 23.86 -0.35 -14.36
CA ASP A 53 23.38 1.00 -14.08
C ASP A 53 22.56 1.59 -15.26
N THR A 54 22.86 1.21 -16.51
CA THR A 54 22.16 1.73 -17.69
C THR A 54 20.74 1.19 -17.78
N HIS A 55 20.57 -0.12 -17.59
CA HIS A 55 19.26 -0.77 -17.56
C HIS A 55 18.41 -0.33 -16.36
N ILE A 56 19.02 -0.15 -15.18
CA ILE A 56 18.33 0.34 -13.98
C ILE A 56 17.81 1.76 -14.19
N THR A 57 18.64 2.66 -14.74
CA THR A 57 18.23 4.05 -14.98
C THR A 57 17.15 4.16 -16.06
N PHE A 58 17.24 3.36 -17.13
CA PHE A 58 16.19 3.25 -18.13
C PHE A 58 14.86 2.79 -17.51
N THR A 59 14.89 1.67 -16.77
CA THR A 59 13.69 1.09 -16.14
C THR A 59 13.05 2.05 -15.15
N LYS A 60 13.86 2.76 -14.35
CA LYS A 60 13.37 3.78 -13.41
C LYS A 60 12.64 4.92 -14.13
N LYS A 61 13.18 5.40 -15.26
CA LYS A 61 12.52 6.43 -16.08
C LYS A 61 11.19 5.95 -16.65
N LEU A 62 11.16 4.71 -17.15
CA LEU A 62 9.97 4.11 -17.72
C LEU A 62 8.85 3.95 -16.69
N ILE A 63 9.14 3.35 -15.53
CA ILE A 63 8.18 3.14 -14.45
C ILE A 63 7.65 4.49 -13.94
N ASN A 64 8.53 5.48 -13.72
CA ASN A 64 8.10 6.81 -13.29
C ASN A 64 7.18 7.49 -14.31
N ALA A 65 7.45 7.34 -15.61
CA ALA A 65 6.60 7.88 -16.66
C ALA A 65 5.23 7.17 -16.71
N TYR A 66 5.20 5.86 -16.50
CA TYR A 66 3.97 5.08 -16.41
C TYR A 66 3.12 5.47 -15.20
N MET A 67 3.74 5.54 -14.01
CA MET A 67 3.06 5.93 -12.77
C MET A 67 2.50 7.35 -12.83
N LYS A 68 3.13 8.28 -13.55
CA LYS A 68 2.62 9.64 -13.76
C LYS A 68 1.46 9.75 -14.75
N LYS A 69 1.27 8.75 -15.61
CA LYS A 69 0.15 8.71 -16.57
C LYS A 69 -1.13 8.13 -15.99
N ARG A 70 -1.05 7.49 -14.83
CA ARG A 70 -2.16 6.89 -14.09
C ARG A 70 -2.57 7.83 -12.96
#